data_AF-A0A087CA69-F1
#
_entry.id   AF-A0A087CA69-F1
#
_cell.length_a   1.000
_cell.length_b   1.000
_cell.length_c   1.000
_cell.angle_alpha   90.00
_cell.angle_beta   90.00
_cell.angle_gamma   90.00
#
_symmetry.space_group_name_H-M   'P 1'
#
loop_
_entity.id
_entity.type
_entity.pdbx_description
1 polymer ?
#
loop_
_entity_poly.entity_id
_entity_poly.type
_entity_poly.pdbx_seq_one_letter_code
_entity_poly.pdbx_strand_id
1 'polypeptide(L)'
;MCLKTIARLHVPVSNCEFREFDGLPALVSERWDREYTTNQHGDTEVVRIHQEDLCQATGHPTSEKYQSDGGPGAAEILACLRINGLDSTSTGLFYIALILNFLMAGTDAHAKNFAIEEPVGKRPQPMPPVLVTPNLWNCSWYGEPSCARRLT
;
A
#
# COMPACT_ATOMS: atom_id res chain seq x y z
N MET A 1 -14.27 -0.65 0.79
CA MET A 1 -14.87 -0.93 -0.54
C MET A 1 -13.79 -1.23 -1.58
N CYS A 2 -12.85 -0.30 -1.82
CA CYS A 2 -11.78 -0.45 -2.83
C CYS A 2 -11.02 -1.78 -2.77
N LEU A 3 -10.44 -2.14 -1.61
CA LEU A 3 -9.69 -3.39 -1.45
C LEU A 3 -10.55 -4.64 -1.76
N LYS A 4 -11.83 -4.65 -1.35
CA LYS A 4 -12.77 -5.75 -1.67
C LYS A 4 -13.06 -5.85 -3.17
N THR A 5 -13.14 -4.72 -3.87
CA THR A 5 -13.32 -4.69 -5.33
C THR A 5 -12.09 -5.25 -6.05
N ILE A 6 -10.89 -4.85 -5.63
CA ILE A 6 -9.62 -5.31 -6.21
C ILE A 6 -9.41 -6.81 -5.95
N ALA A 7 -9.74 -7.29 -4.75
CA ALA A 7 -9.69 -8.71 -4.43
C ALA A 7 -10.55 -9.55 -5.40
N ARG A 8 -11.72 -9.04 -5.82
CA ARG A 8 -12.58 -9.70 -6.82
C ARG A 8 -11.99 -9.73 -8.23
N LEU A 9 -11.00 -8.88 -8.51
CA LEU A 9 -10.21 -8.90 -9.74
C LEU A 9 -8.99 -9.84 -9.64
N HIS A 10 -8.87 -10.61 -8.54
CA HIS A 10 -7.74 -11.52 -8.28
C HIS A 10 -6.39 -10.82 -8.18
N VAL A 11 -6.39 -9.53 -7.85
CA VAL A 11 -5.17 -8.78 -7.55
C VAL A 11 -4.92 -8.90 -6.04
N PRO A 12 -3.68 -9.23 -5.61
CA PRO A 12 -3.34 -9.31 -4.20
C PRO A 12 -3.67 -7.99 -3.48
N VAL A 13 -4.23 -8.07 -2.28
CA VAL A 13 -4.53 -6.91 -1.42
C VAL A 13 -4.42 -7.28 0.05
N SER A 14 -4.14 -6.30 0.89
CA SER A 14 -4.24 -6.43 2.35
C SER A 14 -5.59 -6.98 2.77
N ASN A 15 -5.54 -7.98 3.65
CA ASN A 15 -6.71 -8.40 4.39
C ASN A 15 -7.10 -7.28 5.34
N CYS A 16 -8.26 -6.67 5.06
CA CYS A 16 -8.76 -5.54 5.83
C CYS A 16 -10.21 -5.77 6.23
N GLU A 17 -10.52 -5.46 7.47
CA GLU A 17 -11.86 -5.54 8.04
C GLU A 17 -12.26 -4.22 8.67
N PHE A 18 -13.56 -3.91 8.59
CA PHE A 18 -14.14 -2.79 9.33
C PHE A 18 -14.55 -3.31 10.70
N ARG A 19 -14.10 -2.63 11.75
CA ARG A 19 -14.47 -2.93 13.14
C ARG A 19 -14.92 -1.66 13.85
N GLU A 20 -15.69 -1.84 14.91
CA GLU A 20 -16.07 -0.77 15.82
C GLU A 20 -15.47 -1.07 17.20
N PHE A 21 -14.86 -0.05 17.79
CA PHE A 21 -14.27 -0.11 19.14
C PHE A 21 -14.91 0.99 19.98
N ASP A 22 -15.73 0.64 20.97
CA ASP A 22 -16.43 1.61 21.82
C ASP A 22 -17.15 2.73 21.03
N GLY A 23 -17.85 2.36 19.96
CA GLY A 23 -18.55 3.31 19.08
C GLY A 23 -17.66 4.02 18.05
N LEU A 24 -16.35 3.78 18.04
CA LEU A 24 -15.41 4.36 17.08
C LEU A 24 -15.18 3.42 15.88
N PRO A 25 -15.53 3.84 14.65
CA PRO A 25 -15.29 3.05 13.47
C PRO A 25 -13.81 3.03 13.10
N ALA A 26 -13.27 1.84 12.81
CA ALA A 26 -11.88 1.63 12.43
C ALA A 26 -11.76 0.65 11.25
N LEU A 27 -10.79 0.91 10.38
CA LEU A 27 -10.33 -0.07 9.38
C LEU A 27 -9.10 -0.78 9.95
N VAL A 28 -9.23 -2.07 10.23
CA VAL A 28 -8.13 -2.92 10.70
C VAL A 28 -7.50 -3.57 9.47
N SER A 29 -6.20 -3.36 9.26
CA SER A 29 -5.42 -3.98 8.20
C SER A 29 -4.43 -4.97 8.79
N GLU A 30 -4.41 -6.17 8.24
CA GLU A 30 -3.34 -7.13 8.50
C GLU A 30 -2.01 -6.57 7.98
N ARG A 31 -0.94 -6.77 8.76
CA ARG A 31 0.40 -6.31 8.41
C ARG A 31 1.14 -7.36 7.61
N TRP A 32 1.72 -6.94 6.49
CA TRP A 32 2.42 -7.83 5.56
C TRP A 32 3.84 -8.15 6.00
N ASP A 33 4.46 -7.22 6.72
CA ASP A 33 5.79 -7.41 7.29
C ASP A 33 5.80 -8.26 8.57
N ARG A 34 4.76 -9.08 8.78
CA ARG A 34 4.59 -9.96 9.94
C ARG A 34 4.21 -11.36 9.48
N GLU A 35 4.95 -12.36 9.92
CA GLU A 35 4.65 -13.77 9.69
C GLU A 35 4.41 -14.46 11.03
N TYR A 36 3.31 -15.21 11.15
CA TYR A 36 3.03 -16.03 12.32
C TYR A 36 3.67 -17.41 12.13
N THR A 37 4.56 -17.79 13.05
CA THR A 37 5.24 -19.08 13.04
C THR A 37 4.94 -19.84 14.32
N THR A 38 5.18 -21.15 14.33
CA THR A 38 5.13 -21.95 15.56
C THR A 38 6.55 -22.27 15.99
N ASN A 39 6.87 -21.96 17.23
CA ASN A 39 8.19 -22.26 17.77
C ASN A 39 8.30 -23.74 18.18
N GLN A 40 9.50 -24.14 18.59
CA GLN A 40 9.80 -25.51 19.02
C GLN A 40 9.00 -26.00 20.25
N HIS A 41 8.37 -25.08 21.00
CA HIS A 41 7.51 -25.40 22.16
C HIS A 41 6.02 -25.48 21.79
N GLY A 42 5.65 -25.17 20.54
CA GLY A 42 4.26 -25.15 20.08
C GLY A 42 3.57 -23.79 20.23
N ASP A 43 4.27 -22.74 20.69
CA ASP A 43 3.71 -21.41 20.85
C ASP A 43 3.74 -20.64 19.53
N THR A 44 2.76 -19.76 19.32
CA THR A 44 2.76 -18.83 18.18
C THR A 44 3.75 -17.69 18.41
N GLU A 45 4.66 -17.50 17.47
CA GLU A 45 5.60 -16.39 17.42
C GLU A 45 5.30 -15.47 16.22
N VAL A 46 5.66 -14.20 16.36
CA VAL A 46 5.52 -13.20 15.29
C VAL A 46 6.91 -12.79 14.81
N VAL A 47 7.24 -13.19 13.59
CA VAL A 47 8.49 -12.84 12.91
C VAL A 47 8.28 -11.56 12.11
N ARG A 48 9.32 -10.70 12.06
CA ARG A 48 9.32 -9.49 11.24
C ARG A 48 10.00 -9.78 9.91
N ILE A 49 9.39 -9.33 8.82
CA ILE A 49 9.99 -9.30 7.49
C ILE A 49 10.53 -7.89 7.27
N HIS A 50 11.73 -7.75 6.70
CA HIS A 50 12.26 -6.44 6.36
C HIS A 50 11.44 -5.85 5.22
N GLN A 51 11.09 -4.57 5.32
CA GLN A 51 10.26 -3.88 4.34
C GLN A 51 10.81 -2.48 4.11
N GLU A 52 10.94 -2.11 2.84
CA GLU A 52 11.38 -0.77 2.41
C GLU A 52 10.32 -0.14 1.51
N ASP A 53 9.95 1.11 1.79
CA ASP A 53 9.13 1.88 0.86
C ASP A 53 9.94 2.32 -0.38
N LEU A 54 9.28 2.71 -1.47
CA LEU A 54 10.02 3.03 -2.70
C LEU A 54 10.80 4.35 -2.63
N CYS A 55 10.56 5.23 -1.66
CA CYS A 55 11.49 6.34 -1.42
C CYS A 55 12.80 5.79 -0.86
N GLN A 56 12.74 4.90 0.13
CA GLN A 56 13.92 4.26 0.71
C GLN A 56 14.68 3.46 -0.34
N ALA A 57 14.00 2.59 -1.08
CA ALA A 57 14.61 1.70 -2.08
C ALA A 57 15.24 2.44 -3.27
N THR A 58 14.81 3.69 -3.53
CA THR A 58 15.39 4.55 -4.59
C THR A 58 16.31 5.63 -4.04
N GLY A 59 16.47 5.74 -2.72
CA GLY A 59 17.34 6.75 -2.08
C GLY A 59 16.77 8.16 -2.02
N HIS A 60 15.45 8.34 -2.11
CA HIS A 60 14.78 9.64 -2.03
C HIS A 60 14.37 9.99 -0.59
N PRO A 61 14.47 11.27 -0.17
CA PRO A 61 13.91 11.73 1.09
C PRO A 61 12.37 11.71 1.06
N THR A 62 11.74 11.64 2.23
CA THR A 62 10.27 11.63 2.34
C THR A 62 9.60 12.91 1.80
N SER A 63 10.31 14.04 1.77
CA SER A 63 9.84 15.29 1.16
C SER A 63 9.60 15.16 -0.34
N GLU A 64 10.28 14.20 -0.99
CA GLU A 64 10.20 13.93 -2.43
C GLU A 64 9.38 12.66 -2.69
N LYS A 65 8.35 12.40 -1.86
CA LYS A 65 7.51 11.22 -2.08
C LYS A 65 6.67 11.31 -3.36
N TYR A 66 6.34 12.52 -3.80
CA TYR A 66 5.60 12.79 -5.02
C TYR A 66 6.55 13.01 -6.20
N GLN A 67 6.19 12.47 -7.36
CA GLN A 67 6.94 12.71 -8.60
C GLN A 67 7.00 14.21 -8.97
N SER A 68 5.96 14.98 -8.67
CA SER A 68 5.93 16.44 -8.90
C SER A 68 6.98 17.20 -8.10
N ASP A 69 7.40 16.62 -6.97
CA ASP A 69 8.28 17.27 -6.00
C ASP A 69 9.72 16.76 -6.13
N GLY A 70 10.04 16.05 -7.23
CA GLY A 70 11.36 15.46 -7.50
C GLY A 70 11.49 13.98 -7.16
N GLY A 71 10.41 13.35 -6.68
CA GLY A 71 10.38 11.93 -6.34
C GLY A 71 10.49 10.96 -7.52
N PRO A 72 10.67 9.66 -7.23
CA PRO A 72 10.91 8.66 -8.25
C PRO A 72 9.67 8.46 -9.12
N GLY A 73 9.86 8.51 -10.43
CA GLY A 73 8.83 8.21 -11.42
C GLY A 73 8.66 6.70 -11.65
N ALA A 74 7.61 6.32 -12.38
CA ALA A 74 7.33 4.90 -12.67
C ALA A 74 8.50 4.16 -13.34
N ALA A 75 9.20 4.80 -14.28
CA ALA A 75 10.33 4.18 -14.99
C ALA A 75 11.51 3.87 -14.06
N GLU A 76 11.81 4.78 -13.14
CA GLU A 76 12.86 4.62 -12.14
C GLU A 76 12.50 3.54 -11.13
N ILE A 77 11.27 3.55 -10.62
CA ILE A 77 10.75 2.51 -9.74
C ILE A 77 10.91 1.13 -10.40
N LEU A 78 10.50 0.99 -11.66
CA LEU A 78 10.62 -0.28 -12.38
C LEU A 78 12.08 -0.73 -12.54
N ALA A 79 13.01 0.20 -12.75
CA ALA A 79 14.43 -0.11 -12.78
C ALA A 79 14.90 -0.60 -11.40
N CYS A 80 14.52 0.09 -10.32
CA CYS A 80 14.80 -0.32 -8.94
C CYS A 80 14.27 -1.73 -8.63
N LEU A 81 13.01 -2.03 -8.96
CA LEU A 81 12.42 -3.36 -8.73
C LEU A 81 13.21 -4.46 -9.47
N ARG A 82 13.59 -4.22 -10.73
CA ARG A 82 14.35 -5.19 -11.54
C ARG A 82 15.76 -5.42 -10.98
N ILE A 83 16.44 -4.35 -10.54
CA ILE A 83 17.79 -4.44 -9.94
C ILE A 83 17.75 -5.23 -8.63
N ASN A 84 16.68 -5.07 -7.85
CA ASN A 84 16.45 -5.83 -6.61
C ASN A 84 15.95 -7.28 -6.84
N GLY A 85 15.93 -7.75 -8.09
CA GLY A 85 15.67 -9.16 -8.41
C GLY A 85 14.18 -9.55 -8.40
N LEU A 86 13.26 -8.57 -8.43
CA LEU A 86 11.83 -8.85 -8.60
C LEU A 86 11.57 -9.31 -10.04
N ASP A 87 10.73 -10.34 -10.18
CA ASP A 87 10.44 -10.94 -11.47
C ASP A 87 9.43 -10.14 -12.32
N SER A 88 9.16 -10.62 -13.52
CA SER A 88 8.21 -9.98 -14.44
C SER A 88 6.79 -9.93 -13.89
N THR A 89 6.38 -10.96 -13.12
CA THR A 89 5.09 -11.02 -12.45
C THR A 89 4.97 -9.89 -11.41
N SER A 90 6.00 -9.75 -10.57
CA SER A 90 6.08 -8.77 -9.50
C SER A 90 6.11 -7.34 -10.02
N THR A 91 6.92 -7.08 -11.05
CA THR A 91 6.92 -5.78 -11.74
C THR A 91 5.61 -5.52 -12.48
N GLY A 92 4.95 -6.57 -12.98
CA GLY A 92 3.59 -6.53 -13.52
C GLY A 92 2.54 -6.04 -12.52
N LEU A 93 2.65 -6.46 -11.25
CA LEU A 93 1.76 -6.01 -10.18
C LEU A 93 1.86 -4.50 -9.94
N PHE A 94 3.05 -3.91 -10.03
CA PHE A 94 3.21 -2.45 -9.93
C PHE A 94 2.50 -1.72 -11.07
N TYR A 95 2.59 -2.20 -12.31
CA TYR A 95 1.83 -1.63 -13.43
C TYR A 95 0.31 -1.73 -13.22
N ILE A 96 -0.17 -2.88 -12.77
CA ILE A 96 -1.57 -3.09 -12.44
C ILE A 96 -2.00 -2.10 -11.34
N ALA A 97 -1.15 -1.87 -10.35
CA ALA A 97 -1.40 -0.89 -9.29
C ALA A 97 -1.60 0.53 -9.84
N LEU A 98 -0.76 0.97 -10.77
CA LEU A 98 -0.88 2.30 -11.39
C LEU A 98 -2.20 2.42 -12.18
N ILE A 99 -2.55 1.39 -12.96
CA ILE A 99 -3.81 1.34 -13.71
C ILE A 99 -5.02 1.38 -12.77
N LEU A 100 -4.99 0.60 -11.69
CA LEU A 100 -6.07 0.56 -10.71
C LEU A 100 -6.24 1.91 -10.00
N ASN A 101 -5.15 2.56 -9.60
CA ASN A 101 -5.20 3.90 -9.01
C ASN A 101 -5.76 4.92 -10.02
N PHE A 102 -5.38 4.86 -11.30
CA PHE A 102 -5.99 5.70 -12.32
C PHE A 102 -7.51 5.47 -12.45
N LEU A 103 -7.94 4.21 -12.61
CA LEU A 103 -9.36 3.86 -12.80
C LEU A 103 -10.24 4.19 -11.60
N MET A 104 -9.69 4.14 -10.39
CA MET A 104 -10.40 4.45 -9.15
C MET A 104 -10.19 5.89 -8.66
N ALA A 105 -9.55 6.73 -9.46
CA ALA A 105 -9.18 8.10 -9.11
C ALA A 105 -8.34 8.23 -7.82
N GLY A 106 -7.51 7.23 -7.54
CA GLY A 106 -6.50 7.23 -6.48
C GLY A 106 -5.34 8.16 -6.82
N THR A 107 -5.53 9.45 -6.56
CA THR A 107 -4.60 10.52 -6.96
C THR A 107 -3.38 10.68 -6.05
N ASP A 108 -3.40 10.04 -4.88
CA ASP A 108 -2.32 10.14 -3.88
C ASP A 108 -1.44 8.87 -3.85
N ALA A 109 -1.39 8.12 -4.96
CA ALA A 109 -0.52 6.95 -5.12
C ALA A 109 0.95 7.35 -5.32
N HIS A 110 1.61 7.76 -4.24
CA HIS A 110 2.99 8.24 -4.26
C HIS A 110 3.99 7.13 -3.86
N ALA A 111 5.30 7.38 -4.00
CA ALA A 111 6.34 6.36 -3.85
C ALA A 111 6.27 5.59 -2.51
N LYS A 112 5.92 6.27 -1.41
CA LYS A 112 5.79 5.63 -0.09
C LYS A 112 4.57 4.71 0.09
N ASN A 113 3.62 4.67 -0.84
CA ASN A 113 2.49 3.73 -0.79
C ASN A 113 2.87 2.35 -1.34
N PHE A 114 4.04 2.24 -1.95
CA PHE A 114 4.56 1.00 -2.48
C PHE A 114 5.79 0.60 -1.69
N ALA A 115 6.02 -0.70 -1.56
CA ALA A 115 7.14 -1.23 -0.81
C ALA A 115 7.64 -2.55 -1.38
N ILE A 116 8.87 -2.90 -1.04
CA ILE A 116 9.50 -4.19 -1.28
C ILE A 116 9.62 -4.89 0.08
N GLU A 117 9.27 -6.16 0.13
CA GLU A 117 9.48 -7.05 1.26
C GLU A 117 10.66 -7.98 0.99
N GLU A 118 11.49 -8.20 2.00
CA GLU A 118 12.70 -8.99 1.92
C GLU A 118 12.72 -10.08 3.01
N PRO A 119 12.03 -11.22 2.77
CA PRO A 119 12.05 -12.33 3.72
C PRO A 119 13.40 -13.04 3.70
N VAL A 120 13.87 -13.47 4.87
CA VAL A 120 15.14 -14.18 5.02
C VAL A 120 15.14 -15.46 4.18
N GLY A 121 16.13 -15.59 3.29
CA GLY A 121 16.31 -16.79 2.45
C GLY A 121 15.32 -16.92 1.28
N LYS A 122 14.49 -15.91 1.02
CA LYS A 122 13.58 -15.86 -0.14
C LYS A 122 13.96 -14.68 -1.05
N ARG A 123 13.43 -14.66 -2.27
CA ARG A 123 13.56 -13.49 -3.16
C ARG A 123 12.70 -12.33 -2.63
N PRO A 124 13.11 -11.08 -2.85
CA PRO A 124 12.28 -9.92 -2.56
C PRO A 124 10.96 -9.99 -3.33
N GLN A 125 9.89 -9.49 -2.70
CA GLN A 125 8.55 -9.50 -3.25
C GLN A 125 7.97 -8.08 -3.16
N PRO A 126 7.13 -7.66 -4.11
CA PRO A 126 6.44 -6.39 -3.97
C PRO A 126 5.35 -6.56 -2.91
N MET A 127 5.19 -5.58 -2.04
CA MET A 127 3.96 -5.45 -1.27
C MET A 127 2.79 -5.32 -2.28
N PRO A 128 1.61 -5.89 -1.99
CA PRO A 128 0.45 -5.71 -2.83
C PRO A 128 0.15 -4.25 -3.09
N PRO A 129 -0.54 -3.95 -4.20
CA PRO A 129 -1.00 -2.62 -4.48
C PRO A 129 -1.81 -2.05 -3.30
N VAL A 130 -1.22 -1.08 -2.62
CA VAL A 130 -1.97 -0.19 -1.73
C VAL A 130 -2.76 0.73 -2.62
N LEU A 131 -4.08 0.63 -2.51
CA LEU A 131 -4.93 1.59 -3.17
C LEU A 131 -5.08 2.82 -2.30
N VAL A 132 -4.73 3.97 -2.87
CA VAL A 132 -4.96 5.24 -2.21
C VAL A 132 -6.33 5.71 -2.68
N THR A 133 -7.27 5.87 -1.76
CA THR A 133 -8.58 6.40 -2.11
C THR A 133 -8.42 7.84 -2.58
N PRO A 134 -9.21 8.33 -3.55
CA PRO A 134 -9.34 9.78 -3.74
C PRO A 134 -9.62 10.41 -2.37
N ASN A 135 -9.04 11.58 -2.10
CA ASN A 135 -9.26 12.41 -0.91
C ASN A 135 -10.74 12.86 -0.78
N LEU A 136 -11.67 11.90 -0.68
CA LEU A 136 -13.09 12.09 -0.43
C LEU A 136 -13.41 11.98 1.07
N TRP A 137 -12.39 11.92 1.94
CA TRP A 137 -12.53 12.09 3.39
C TRP A 137 -13.06 13.47 3.81
N ASN A 138 -13.50 14.30 2.85
CA ASN A 138 -14.24 15.55 3.09
C ASN A 138 -15.75 15.48 2.79
N CYS A 139 -16.30 14.33 2.37
CA CYS A 139 -17.75 14.20 2.14
C CYS A 139 -18.40 13.17 3.07
N SER A 140 -19.05 13.71 4.12
CA SER A 140 -20.31 13.22 4.69
C SER A 140 -20.38 11.78 5.22
N TRP A 141 -19.68 11.48 6.32
CA TRP A 141 -20.00 10.32 7.18
C TRP A 141 -20.62 10.66 8.53
N TYR A 142 -20.98 11.93 8.74
CA TYR A 142 -21.94 12.34 9.76
C TYR A 142 -22.91 13.34 9.13
N GLY A 143 -24.21 13.14 9.33
CA GLY A 143 -25.30 13.96 8.80
C GLY A 143 -25.36 15.37 9.40
N GLU A 144 -24.28 16.13 9.30
CA GLU A 144 -24.15 17.52 9.75
C GLU A 144 -24.11 18.46 8.53
N PRO A 145 -25.15 19.30 8.30
CA PRO A 145 -25.24 20.18 7.12
C PRO A 145 -24.27 21.38 7.10
N SER A 146 -23.31 21.48 8.03
CA SER A 146 -22.62 22.74 8.31
C SER A 146 -21.31 22.96 7.55
N CYS A 147 -20.74 21.94 6.88
CA CYS A 147 -19.38 22.02 6.31
C CYS A 147 -19.34 22.27 4.79
N ALA A 148 -20.33 22.95 4.21
CA ALA A 148 -20.30 23.39 2.82
C ALA A 148 -20.10 24.90 2.73
N ARG A 149 -18.91 25.41 3.08
CA ARG A 149 -18.50 26.79 2.73
C ARG A 149 -17.00 27.04 2.90
N ARG A 150 -16.20 26.71 1.88
CA ARG A 150 -15.13 27.57 1.33
C ARG A 150 -14.35 26.85 0.24
N LEU A 151 -14.75 27.06 -1.01
CA LEU A 151 -13.85 27.20 -2.15
C LEU A 151 -14.52 28.19 -3.12
N THR A 152 -14.21 29.47 -2.92
CA THR A 152 -14.21 30.52 -3.95
C THR A 152 -12.83 31.10 -3.96
#